data_AF-A0A817YJV2-F1
#
_entry.id   AF-A0A817YJV2-F1
#
_cell.length_a   1.000
_cell.length_b   1.000
_cell.length_c   1.000
_cell.angle_alpha   90.00
_cell.angle_beta   90.00
_cell.angle_gamma   90.00
#
_symmetry.space_group_name_H-M   'P 1'
#
loop_
_entity.id
_entity.type
_entity.pdbx_description
1 polymer ?
#
loop_
_entity_poly.entity_id
_entity_poly.type
_entity_poly.pdbx_seq_one_letter_code
_entity_poly.pdbx_strand_id
1 'polypeptide(L)'
;MIAGCGMVAAGLVLERVKELSVFKEITEIYILVPALLGLKGNLEMTLASRLSTQANIGNMDKKAALRSMIFGNIVLTQLQAIIVGFLAAIVSLAMGWVPQGHFNIRHALVLCSSSVSTASIASLALGGIMIIVIVSSHKCKVNPDNIATPIAASLGDLTTLAVLAGIGGFLFKIIDNYTWLPIMITIIFLILTPIWIVISYRNEYVKDVLIHGWSPVVAAMFISSAGGLILDFAVQTLRGVAVFQPVMNGVGGNLVAVQASRLSTALHQHGKPGEFKDAAHYYASKICPNPYKVFFSNKSNSSTTRVLLFMAVPGHLTFVFIISKLATDHTRLSIIFIFFYLIAALIQVAILLYIAQWMVAFVWRHERDPDNVCIPYLTAIGDLLVSSISCYKCFSINGSNPLCEDFFQGDMSGTTSLLQTPCLTNLRGRQGLFPATHCIKLVAYSGEAKSVQYTYRTCSRDEGDDNGITRTSHCGFIKLDWIHPHRRFRGCLSICDKDACNQAYYHSISIWNIIFCLNLLLLLLCV
;
A
#
# COMPACT_ATOMS: atom_id res chain seq x y z
N MET A 1 -10.68 12.88 10.87
CA MET A 1 -9.83 14.06 10.61
C MET A 1 -8.48 13.96 11.32
N ILE A 2 -8.44 13.87 12.65
CA ILE A 2 -7.18 13.73 13.45
C ILE A 2 -6.28 12.62 12.91
N ALA A 3 -6.84 11.40 12.73
CA ALA A 3 -6.14 10.27 12.11
C ALA A 3 -5.45 10.66 10.79
N GLY A 4 -6.18 11.33 9.89
CA GLY A 4 -5.65 11.72 8.59
C GLY A 4 -4.63 12.86 8.63
N CYS A 5 -4.68 13.76 9.61
CA CYS A 5 -3.59 14.72 9.82
C CYS A 5 -2.28 14.01 10.21
N GLY A 6 -2.36 12.96 11.04
CA GLY A 6 -1.22 12.09 11.34
C GLY A 6 -0.69 11.36 10.10
N MET A 7 -1.59 10.88 9.24
CA MET A 7 -1.22 10.29 7.95
C MET A 7 -0.53 11.28 7.00
N VAL A 8 -1.01 12.53 6.93
CA VAL A 8 -0.33 13.60 6.18
C VAL A 8 1.06 13.86 6.74
N ALA A 9 1.20 13.93 8.07
CA ALA A 9 2.50 14.08 8.71
C ALA A 9 3.44 12.91 8.40
N ALA A 10 2.95 11.68 8.44
CA ALA A 10 3.68 10.48 8.04
C ALA A 10 4.12 10.55 6.57
N GLY A 11 3.24 10.99 5.66
CA GLY A 11 3.56 11.22 4.25
C GLY A 11 4.63 12.30 4.04
N LEU A 12 4.56 13.41 4.77
CA LEU A 12 5.58 14.47 4.73
C LEU A 12 6.93 13.98 5.29
N VAL A 13 6.91 13.16 6.34
CA VAL A 13 8.11 12.50 6.85
C VAL A 13 8.68 11.55 5.79
N LEU A 14 7.86 10.70 5.17
CA LEU A 14 8.29 9.79 4.10
C LEU A 14 8.95 10.56 2.93
N GLU A 15 8.33 11.66 2.51
CA GLU A 15 8.85 12.53 1.45
C GLU A 15 10.15 13.23 1.83
N ARG A 16 10.42 13.44 3.12
CA ARG A 16 11.69 14.04 3.58
C ARG A 16 12.77 12.98 3.77
N VAL A 17 12.43 11.82 4.31
CA VAL A 17 13.39 10.73 4.57
C VAL A 17 13.85 10.05 3.29
N LYS A 18 13.07 10.12 2.20
CA LYS A 18 13.50 9.65 0.87
C LYS A 18 14.81 10.29 0.39
N GLU A 19 15.12 11.49 0.88
CA GLU A 19 16.34 12.22 0.50
C GLU A 19 17.59 11.76 1.27
N LEU A 20 17.43 10.96 2.33
CA LEU A 20 18.53 10.39 3.09
C LEU A 20 19.30 9.34 2.26
N SER A 21 20.62 9.23 2.48
CA SER A 21 21.48 8.29 1.75
C SER A 21 21.00 6.84 1.86
N VAL A 22 20.54 6.43 3.05
CA VAL A 22 20.04 5.07 3.29
C VAL A 22 18.84 4.72 2.38
N PHE A 23 17.90 5.64 2.16
CA PHE A 23 16.75 5.42 1.28
C PHE A 23 17.11 5.50 -0.21
N LYS A 24 18.17 6.23 -0.55
CA LYS A 24 18.67 6.35 -1.93
C LYS A 24 19.49 5.13 -2.37
N GLU A 25 20.24 4.54 -1.45
CA GLU A 25 21.17 3.44 -1.73
C GLU A 25 20.56 2.06 -1.47
N ILE A 26 19.60 1.96 -0.54
CA ILE A 26 18.87 0.72 -0.21
C ILE A 26 17.40 0.90 -0.60
N THR A 27 17.09 0.71 -1.88
CA THR A 27 15.72 0.85 -2.41
C THR A 27 14.76 -0.18 -1.82
N GLU A 28 15.27 -1.31 -1.32
CA GLU A 28 14.50 -2.35 -0.62
C GLU A 28 13.76 -1.80 0.62
N ILE A 29 14.19 -0.65 1.16
CA ILE A 29 13.48 0.02 2.25
C ILE A 29 12.08 0.48 1.80
N TYR A 30 11.89 0.90 0.55
CA TYR A 30 10.55 1.27 0.07
C TYR A 30 9.61 0.07 -0.05
N ILE A 31 10.14 -1.12 -0.33
CA ILE A 31 9.39 -2.38 -0.30
C ILE A 31 9.01 -2.74 1.14
N LEU A 32 9.91 -2.48 2.08
CA LEU A 32 9.70 -2.73 3.51
C LEU A 32 8.71 -1.75 4.15
N VAL A 33 8.65 -0.49 3.71
CA VAL A 33 7.84 0.56 4.35
C VAL A 33 6.37 0.16 4.47
N PRO A 34 5.63 -0.24 3.41
CA PRO A 34 4.23 -0.63 3.57
C PRO A 34 4.03 -1.87 4.43
N ALA A 35 4.96 -2.83 4.41
CA ALA A 35 4.90 -3.99 5.30
C ALA A 35 5.00 -3.59 6.77
N LEU A 36 5.88 -2.65 7.11
CA LEU A 36 6.01 -2.12 8.48
C LEU A 36 4.84 -1.22 8.87
N LEU A 37 4.33 -0.38 7.96
CA LEU A 37 3.14 0.43 8.19
C LEU A 37 1.89 -0.45 8.40
N GLY A 38 1.78 -1.54 7.65
CA GLY A 38 0.72 -2.55 7.78
C GLY A 38 0.72 -3.25 9.15
N LEU A 39 1.85 -3.27 9.89
CA LEU A 39 1.90 -3.78 11.26
C LEU A 39 0.92 -3.05 12.20
N LYS A 40 0.60 -1.78 11.93
CA LYS A 40 -0.44 -1.06 12.66
C LYS A 40 -1.79 -1.77 12.56
N GLY A 41 -2.23 -2.08 11.35
CA GLY A 41 -3.48 -2.80 11.11
C GLY A 41 -3.45 -4.20 11.70
N ASN A 42 -2.30 -4.85 11.62
CA ASN A 42 -2.15 -6.26 12.02
C ASN A 42 -2.02 -6.45 13.54
N LEU A 43 -1.29 -5.58 14.23
CA LEU A 43 -0.88 -5.76 15.63
C LEU A 43 -1.53 -4.75 16.56
N GLU A 44 -1.52 -3.47 16.20
CA GLU A 44 -1.95 -2.39 17.10
C GLU A 44 -3.46 -2.22 17.10
N MET A 45 -4.06 -2.30 15.92
CA MET A 45 -5.51 -2.21 15.78
C MET A 45 -6.19 -3.48 16.31
N THR A 46 -5.57 -4.66 16.13
CA THR A 46 -6.06 -5.90 16.74
C THR A 46 -5.91 -5.89 18.25
N LEU A 47 -4.79 -5.38 18.79
CA LEU A 47 -4.61 -5.11 20.23
C LEU A 47 -5.72 -4.19 20.75
N ALA A 48 -5.94 -3.05 20.08
CA ALA A 48 -6.91 -2.05 20.49
C ALA A 48 -8.34 -2.62 20.46
N SER A 49 -8.70 -3.37 19.41
CA SER A 49 -10.00 -4.03 19.29
C SER A 49 -10.21 -5.04 20.41
N ARG A 50 -9.22 -5.90 20.70
CA ARG A 50 -9.33 -6.89 21.78
C ARG A 50 -9.54 -6.25 23.14
N LEU A 51 -8.71 -5.26 23.47
CA LEU A 51 -8.81 -4.56 24.76
C LEU A 51 -10.12 -3.79 24.88
N SER A 52 -10.61 -3.19 23.79
CA SER A 52 -11.87 -2.46 23.77
C SER A 52 -13.08 -3.38 23.90
N THR A 53 -13.08 -4.54 23.24
CA THR A 53 -14.09 -5.59 23.43
C THR A 53 -14.14 -6.05 24.87
N GLN A 54 -12.98 -6.29 25.50
CA GLN A 54 -12.92 -6.67 26.92
C GLN A 54 -13.36 -5.53 27.87
N ALA A 55 -13.13 -4.27 27.50
CA ALA A 55 -13.64 -3.10 28.20
C ALA A 55 -15.17 -3.07 28.17
N ASN A 56 -15.76 -3.28 26.99
CA ASN A 56 -17.20 -3.22 26.76
C ASN A 56 -17.94 -4.39 27.43
N ILE A 57 -17.30 -5.54 27.59
CA ILE A 57 -17.86 -6.72 28.29
C ILE A 57 -17.75 -6.59 29.84
N GLY A 58 -17.02 -5.59 30.35
CA GLY A 58 -16.86 -5.35 31.80
C GLY A 58 -15.74 -6.16 32.47
N ASN A 59 -14.91 -6.88 31.69
CA ASN A 59 -13.80 -7.67 32.24
C ASN A 59 -12.63 -6.80 32.75
N MET A 60 -12.61 -5.51 32.41
CA MET A 60 -11.56 -4.56 32.84
C MET A 60 -11.73 -4.01 34.26
N ASP A 61 -12.83 -4.31 34.96
CA ASP A 61 -13.09 -3.78 36.31
C ASP A 61 -12.15 -4.39 37.38
N LYS A 62 -11.68 -5.62 37.15
CA LYS A 62 -10.76 -6.31 38.05
C LYS A 62 -9.31 -5.93 37.74
N LYS A 63 -8.63 -5.22 38.66
CA LYS A 63 -7.22 -4.78 38.50
C LYS A 63 -6.25 -5.92 38.15
N ALA A 64 -6.44 -7.12 38.70
CA ALA A 64 -5.59 -8.28 38.42
C ALA A 64 -5.78 -8.80 36.99
N ALA A 65 -7.04 -8.91 36.53
CA ALA A 65 -7.36 -9.32 35.16
C ALA A 65 -6.85 -8.29 34.15
N LEU A 66 -7.05 -6.99 34.43
CA LEU A 66 -6.54 -5.89 33.61
C LEU A 66 -5.02 -5.96 33.42
N ARG A 67 -4.25 -6.15 34.51
CA ARG A 67 -2.79 -6.25 34.43
C ARG A 67 -2.35 -7.48 33.63
N SER A 68 -2.99 -8.63 33.85
CA SER A 68 -2.68 -9.87 33.11
C SER A 68 -2.95 -9.71 31.61
N MET A 69 -4.06 -9.07 31.26
CA MET A 69 -4.45 -8.79 29.88
C MET A 69 -3.50 -7.81 29.20
N ILE A 70 -3.15 -6.70 29.85
CA ILE A 70 -2.19 -5.72 29.34
C ILE A 70 -0.83 -6.37 29.10
N PHE A 71 -0.30 -7.06 30.12
CA PHE A 71 1.02 -7.67 30.03
C PHE A 71 1.07 -8.75 28.94
N GLY A 72 0.09 -9.66 28.91
CA GLY A 72 0.03 -10.72 27.90
C GLY A 72 -0.02 -10.17 26.47
N ASN A 73 -0.81 -9.12 26.26
CA ASN A 73 -0.94 -8.49 24.95
C ASN A 73 0.33 -7.74 24.52
N ILE A 74 0.98 -6.99 25.41
CA ILE A 74 2.28 -6.34 25.07
C ILE A 74 3.30 -7.41 24.66
N VAL A 75 3.40 -8.49 25.42
CA VAL A 75 4.36 -9.58 25.14
C VAL A 75 4.05 -10.25 23.80
N LEU A 76 2.78 -10.54 23.53
CA LEU A 76 2.35 -11.11 22.25
C LEU A 76 2.68 -10.15 21.09
N THR A 77 2.36 -8.86 21.22
CA THR A 77 2.64 -7.85 20.20
C THR A 77 4.14 -7.73 19.93
N GLN A 78 4.99 -7.78 20.96
CA GLN A 78 6.44 -7.76 20.79
C GLN A 78 6.96 -8.98 20.04
N LEU A 79 6.46 -10.18 20.38
CA LEU A 79 6.79 -11.40 19.66
C LEU A 79 6.42 -11.29 18.16
N GLN A 80 5.18 -10.88 17.89
CA GLN A 80 4.68 -10.73 16.52
C GLN A 80 5.47 -9.66 15.75
N ALA A 81 5.79 -8.52 16.37
CA ALA A 81 6.57 -7.45 15.75
C ALA A 81 7.98 -7.91 15.36
N ILE A 82 8.67 -8.66 16.22
CA ILE A 82 10.01 -9.18 15.92
C ILE A 82 9.97 -10.16 14.74
N ILE A 83 9.07 -11.16 14.80
CA ILE A 83 8.97 -12.19 13.76
C ILE A 83 8.54 -11.57 12.42
N VAL A 84 7.50 -10.74 12.42
CA VAL A 84 6.97 -10.15 11.19
C VAL A 84 7.93 -9.09 10.64
N GLY A 85 8.60 -8.30 11.48
CA GLY A 85 9.65 -7.38 11.03
C GLY A 85 10.83 -8.10 10.39
N PHE A 86 11.26 -9.23 10.95
CA PHE A 86 12.33 -10.05 10.36
C PHE A 86 11.91 -10.67 9.03
N LEU A 87 10.71 -11.27 8.98
CA LEU A 87 10.15 -11.83 7.75
C LEU A 87 9.96 -10.76 6.67
N ALA A 88 9.43 -9.58 7.03
CA ALA A 88 9.25 -8.46 6.10
C ALA A 88 10.58 -8.00 5.50
N ALA A 89 11.67 -7.98 6.27
CA ALA A 89 13.00 -7.69 5.75
C ALA A 89 13.46 -8.76 4.75
N ILE A 90 13.31 -10.04 5.08
CA ILE A 90 13.67 -11.14 4.16
C ILE A 90 12.87 -11.07 2.86
N VAL A 91 11.56 -10.84 2.95
CA VAL A 91 10.67 -10.73 1.79
C VAL A 91 11.04 -9.52 0.94
N SER A 92 11.35 -8.38 1.56
CA SER A 92 11.78 -7.17 0.85
C SER A 92 13.11 -7.39 0.12
N LEU A 93 14.07 -8.08 0.74
CA LEU A 93 15.33 -8.47 0.09
C LEU A 93 15.09 -9.43 -1.08
N ALA A 94 14.22 -10.43 -0.89
CA ALA A 94 13.89 -11.38 -1.95
C ALA A 94 13.22 -10.68 -3.14
N MET A 95 12.23 -9.82 -2.89
CA MET A 95 11.53 -9.06 -3.92
C MET A 95 12.43 -8.04 -4.63
N GLY A 96 13.39 -7.43 -3.92
CA GLY A 96 14.35 -6.49 -4.49
C GLY A 96 15.46 -7.16 -5.32
N TRP A 97 16.00 -8.28 -4.85
CA TRP A 97 17.19 -8.91 -5.44
C TRP A 97 16.90 -9.92 -6.54
N VAL A 98 15.80 -10.67 -6.45
CA VAL A 98 15.46 -11.70 -7.46
C VAL A 98 15.37 -11.10 -8.88
N PRO A 99 14.79 -9.90 -9.09
CA PRO A 99 14.75 -9.30 -10.42
C PRO A 99 16.10 -8.73 -10.91
N GLN A 100 16.96 -8.28 -9.99
CA GLN A 100 18.21 -7.56 -10.33
C GLN A 100 19.47 -8.43 -10.32
N GLY A 101 19.46 -9.58 -9.64
CA GLY A 101 20.59 -10.50 -9.57
C GLY A 101 21.79 -10.01 -8.76
N HIS A 102 21.67 -8.88 -8.04
CA HIS A 102 22.74 -8.31 -7.21
C HIS A 102 22.48 -8.52 -5.72
N PHE A 103 23.36 -9.26 -5.05
CA PHE A 103 23.29 -9.53 -3.62
C PHE A 103 24.29 -8.66 -2.85
N ASN A 104 23.81 -7.77 -1.99
CA ASN A 104 24.66 -6.98 -1.10
C ASN A 104 24.40 -7.32 0.36
N ILE A 105 25.33 -8.04 0.97
CA ILE A 105 25.22 -8.47 2.38
C ILE A 105 25.10 -7.29 3.34
N ARG A 106 25.73 -6.14 3.05
CA ARG A 106 25.63 -4.95 3.90
C ARG A 106 24.21 -4.39 3.93
N HIS A 107 23.56 -4.35 2.77
CA HIS A 107 22.16 -3.91 2.64
C HIS A 107 21.22 -4.85 3.40
N ALA A 108 21.42 -6.17 3.30
CA ALA A 108 20.67 -7.14 4.08
C ALA A 108 20.82 -6.93 5.60
N LEU A 109 22.04 -6.72 6.09
CA LEU A 109 22.29 -6.53 7.52
C LEU A 109 21.62 -5.26 8.05
N VAL A 110 21.72 -4.15 7.31
CA VAL A 110 21.05 -2.89 7.68
C VAL A 110 19.53 -3.06 7.62
N LEU A 111 18.99 -3.72 6.59
CA LEU A 111 17.54 -3.90 6.42
C LEU A 111 16.96 -4.80 7.52
N CYS A 112 17.56 -5.95 7.81
CA CYS A 112 17.09 -6.86 8.87
C CYS A 112 17.15 -6.21 10.25
N SER A 113 18.27 -5.59 10.60
CA SER A 113 18.44 -4.96 11.92
C SER A 113 17.52 -3.74 12.09
N SER A 114 17.43 -2.88 11.08
CA SER A 114 16.55 -1.70 11.14
C SER A 114 15.07 -2.10 11.16
N SER A 115 14.66 -3.11 10.38
CA SER A 115 13.28 -3.61 10.37
C SER A 115 12.85 -4.17 11.72
N VAL A 116 13.62 -5.11 12.29
CA VAL A 116 13.26 -5.76 13.57
C VAL A 116 13.25 -4.74 14.71
N SER A 117 14.27 -3.88 14.77
CA SER A 117 14.33 -2.82 15.79
C SER A 117 13.17 -1.84 15.66
N THR A 118 12.84 -1.44 14.43
CA THR A 118 11.72 -0.54 14.17
C THR A 118 10.39 -1.16 14.57
N ALA A 119 10.11 -2.38 14.12
CA ALA A 119 8.87 -3.08 14.42
C ALA A 119 8.69 -3.24 15.94
N SER A 120 9.74 -3.63 16.67
CA SER A 120 9.68 -3.79 18.13
C SER A 120 9.50 -2.45 18.85
N ILE A 121 10.32 -1.43 18.55
CA ILE A 121 10.28 -0.14 19.26
C ILE A 121 8.98 0.61 18.94
N ALA A 122 8.55 0.64 17.67
CA ALA A 122 7.31 1.30 17.28
C ALA A 122 6.11 0.62 17.95
N SER A 123 6.00 -0.71 17.86
CA SER A 123 4.88 -1.45 18.47
C SER A 123 4.86 -1.36 19.99
N LEU A 124 6.02 -1.23 20.65
CA LEU A 124 6.08 -1.02 22.10
C LEU A 124 5.57 0.37 22.48
N ALA A 125 6.05 1.41 21.78
CA ALA A 125 5.65 2.79 22.02
C ALA A 125 4.15 2.98 21.77
N LEU A 126 3.67 2.51 20.62
CA LEU A 126 2.28 2.63 20.21
C LEU A 126 1.37 1.76 21.07
N GLY A 127 1.74 0.50 21.33
CA GLY A 127 0.99 -0.38 22.24
C GLY A 127 0.80 0.24 23.64
N GLY A 128 1.85 0.86 24.19
CA GLY A 128 1.77 1.59 25.45
C GLY A 128 0.79 2.78 25.41
N ILE A 129 0.87 3.61 24.37
CA ILE A 129 -0.08 4.72 24.15
C ILE A 129 -1.51 4.19 24.04
N MET A 130 -1.72 3.12 23.28
CA MET A 130 -3.03 2.51 23.08
C MET A 130 -3.65 2.01 24.39
N ILE A 131 -2.87 1.35 25.23
CA ILE A 131 -3.33 0.90 26.54
C ILE A 131 -3.73 2.09 27.42
N ILE A 132 -2.93 3.16 27.44
CA ILE A 132 -3.25 4.37 28.20
C ILE A 132 -4.58 4.97 27.73
N VAL A 133 -4.77 5.08 26.42
CA VAL A 133 -6.00 5.62 25.81
C VAL A 133 -7.21 4.76 26.17
N ILE A 134 -7.11 3.44 26.05
CA ILE A 134 -8.23 2.52 26.30
C ILE A 134 -8.62 2.53 27.78
N VAL A 135 -7.65 2.41 28.68
CA VAL A 135 -7.90 2.45 30.14
C VAL A 135 -8.48 3.80 30.57
N SER A 136 -8.00 4.90 30.00
CA SER A 136 -8.51 6.24 30.29
C SER A 136 -9.93 6.44 29.76
N SER A 137 -10.20 5.99 28.52
CA SER A 137 -11.54 6.06 27.91
C SER A 137 -12.57 5.28 28.71
N HIS A 138 -12.21 4.07 29.17
CA HIS A 138 -13.04 3.26 30.05
C HIS A 138 -13.37 3.98 31.37
N LYS A 139 -12.37 4.59 32.02
CA LYS A 139 -12.60 5.39 33.25
C LYS A 139 -13.52 6.59 33.02
N CYS A 140 -13.44 7.22 31.85
CA CYS A 140 -14.28 8.34 31.46
C CYS A 140 -15.67 7.91 30.95
N LYS A 141 -16.00 6.60 30.94
CA LYS A 141 -17.24 6.05 30.38
C LYS A 141 -17.47 6.41 28.91
N VAL A 142 -16.39 6.63 28.15
CA VAL A 142 -16.44 6.84 26.70
C VAL A 142 -16.02 5.53 26.04
N ASN A 143 -16.71 5.14 24.96
CA ASN A 143 -16.36 3.93 24.22
C ASN A 143 -14.90 4.05 23.70
N PRO A 144 -13.98 3.17 24.13
CA PRO A 144 -12.58 3.22 23.73
C PRO A 144 -12.38 3.08 22.22
N ASP A 145 -13.25 2.37 21.48
CA ASP A 145 -13.14 2.18 20.03
C ASP A 145 -13.14 3.51 19.25
N ASN A 146 -13.89 4.50 19.76
CA ASN A 146 -14.05 5.81 19.13
C ASN A 146 -12.83 6.72 19.27
N ILE A 147 -11.96 6.44 20.25
CA ILE A 147 -10.78 7.28 20.56
C ILE A 147 -9.49 6.52 20.20
N ALA A 148 -9.43 5.24 20.56
CA ALA A 148 -8.28 4.39 20.35
C ALA A 148 -7.94 4.26 18.86
N THR A 149 -8.94 3.91 18.04
CA THR A 149 -8.73 3.65 16.62
C THR A 149 -8.15 4.86 15.85
N PRO A 150 -8.68 6.09 16.01
CA PRO A 150 -8.08 7.27 15.37
C PRO A 150 -6.68 7.64 15.88
N ILE A 151 -6.38 7.41 17.16
CA ILE A 151 -5.08 7.72 17.74
C ILE A 151 -4.02 6.74 17.23
N ALA A 152 -4.31 5.43 17.30
CA ALA A 152 -3.49 4.39 16.69
C ALA A 152 -3.18 4.77 15.25
N ALA A 153 -4.24 5.09 14.50
CA ALA A 153 -4.15 5.49 13.12
C ALA A 153 -3.20 6.66 12.85
N SER A 154 -3.31 7.75 13.62
CA SER A 154 -2.49 8.96 13.42
C SER A 154 -1.02 8.78 13.79
N LEU A 155 -0.74 8.07 14.89
CA LEU A 155 0.61 7.99 15.45
C LEU A 155 1.37 6.80 14.88
N GLY A 156 0.67 5.73 14.50
CA GLY A 156 1.31 4.48 14.10
C GLY A 156 2.30 4.64 12.97
N ASP A 157 1.82 5.17 11.85
CA ASP A 157 2.64 5.34 10.65
C ASP A 157 3.74 6.37 10.84
N LEU A 158 3.45 7.45 11.58
CA LEU A 158 4.40 8.50 11.89
C LEU A 158 5.56 7.96 12.75
N THR A 159 5.25 7.26 13.83
CA THR A 159 6.24 6.68 14.74
C THR A 159 7.06 5.61 14.01
N THR A 160 6.42 4.72 13.25
CA THR A 160 7.10 3.65 12.51
C THR A 160 8.07 4.21 11.48
N LEU A 161 7.66 5.17 10.65
CA LEU A 161 8.54 5.80 9.67
C LEU A 161 9.69 6.60 10.31
N ALA A 162 9.41 7.33 11.38
CA ALA A 162 10.43 8.10 12.08
C ALA A 162 11.50 7.20 12.70
N VAL A 163 11.08 6.10 13.36
CA VAL A 163 12.00 5.11 13.94
C VAL A 163 12.78 4.38 12.84
N LEU A 164 12.13 3.98 11.75
CA LEU A 164 12.80 3.34 10.60
C LEU A 164 13.88 4.23 10.01
N ALA A 165 13.55 5.49 9.74
CA ALA A 165 14.50 6.43 9.16
C ALA A 165 15.66 6.74 10.11
N GLY A 166 15.38 6.87 11.41
CA GLY A 166 16.40 7.09 12.43
C GLY A 166 17.36 5.91 12.58
N ILE A 167 16.83 4.71 12.79
CA ILE A 167 17.64 3.49 13.00
C ILE A 167 18.34 3.09 11.70
N GLY A 168 17.62 3.06 10.57
CA GLY A 168 18.18 2.74 9.27
C GLY A 168 19.31 3.70 8.90
N GLY A 169 19.09 5.01 9.04
CA GLY A 169 20.12 6.02 8.77
C GLY A 169 21.34 5.91 9.70
N PHE A 170 21.12 5.64 10.98
CA PHE A 170 22.21 5.42 11.94
C PHE A 170 23.04 4.19 11.59
N LEU A 171 22.38 3.03 11.39
CA LEU A 171 23.05 1.77 11.06
C LEU A 171 23.78 1.84 9.73
N PHE A 172 23.19 2.52 8.73
CA PHE A 172 23.82 2.73 7.43
C PHE A 172 25.11 3.54 7.53
N LYS A 173 25.15 4.59 8.38
CA LYS A 173 26.35 5.41 8.56
C LYS A 173 27.52 4.66 9.21
N ILE A 174 27.24 3.66 10.04
CA ILE A 174 28.25 2.94 10.82
C ILE A 174 28.62 1.57 10.24
N ILE A 175 27.87 1.06 9.25
CA ILE A 175 28.03 -0.30 8.70
C ILE A 175 29.45 -0.56 8.19
N ASP A 176 30.09 0.46 7.63
CA ASP A 176 31.44 0.38 7.07
C ASP A 176 32.53 0.18 8.13
N ASN A 177 32.31 0.69 9.35
CA ASN A 177 33.26 0.58 10.46
C ASN A 177 32.89 -0.56 11.43
N TYR A 178 31.59 -0.85 11.59
CA TYR A 178 31.07 -1.73 12.65
C TYR A 178 30.00 -2.70 12.12
N THR A 179 30.38 -3.58 11.20
CA THR A 179 29.45 -4.57 10.61
C THR A 179 28.89 -5.58 11.63
N TRP A 180 29.57 -5.78 12.76
CA TRP A 180 29.11 -6.66 13.84
C TRP A 180 27.87 -6.13 14.58
N LEU A 181 27.64 -4.81 14.60
CA LEU A 181 26.57 -4.22 15.40
C LEU A 181 25.16 -4.57 14.87
N PRO A 182 24.84 -4.41 13.56
CA PRO A 182 23.55 -4.87 13.02
C PRO A 182 23.30 -6.38 13.21
N ILE A 183 24.35 -7.20 13.12
CA ILE A 183 24.28 -8.64 13.36
C ILE A 183 23.89 -8.90 14.82
N MET A 184 24.60 -8.26 15.76
CA MET A 184 24.33 -8.39 17.20
C MET A 184 22.89 -7.98 17.53
N ILE A 185 22.43 -6.83 17.03
CA ILE A 185 21.06 -6.34 17.25
C ILE A 185 20.04 -7.37 16.77
N THR A 186 20.19 -7.87 15.53
CA THR A 186 19.28 -8.86 14.95
C THR A 186 19.24 -10.14 15.79
N ILE A 187 20.41 -10.66 16.18
CA ILE A 187 20.51 -11.89 16.99
C ILE A 187 19.85 -11.71 18.36
N ILE A 188 20.07 -10.57 19.03
CA ILE A 188 19.46 -10.30 20.34
C ILE A 188 17.94 -10.35 20.25
N PHE A 189 17.34 -9.69 19.26
CA PHE A 189 15.88 -9.72 19.09
C PHE A 189 15.38 -11.14 18.80
N LEU A 190 16.08 -11.91 17.97
CA LEU A 190 15.70 -13.30 17.68
C LEU A 190 15.79 -14.20 18.92
N ILE A 191 16.79 -14.02 19.78
CA ILE A 191 16.93 -14.76 21.05
C ILE A 191 15.82 -14.41 22.06
N LEU A 192 15.28 -13.19 22.00
CA LEU A 192 14.13 -12.81 22.84
C LEU A 192 12.83 -13.50 22.42
N THR A 193 12.70 -13.96 21.17
CA THR A 193 11.46 -14.59 20.67
C THR A 193 11.02 -15.84 21.46
N PRO A 194 11.87 -16.85 21.78
CA PRO A 194 11.45 -18.00 22.58
C PRO A 194 10.97 -17.59 23.98
N ILE A 195 11.56 -16.56 24.57
CA ILE A 195 11.16 -16.05 25.89
C ILE A 195 9.72 -15.50 25.81
N TRP A 196 9.44 -14.68 24.79
CA TRP A 196 8.10 -14.15 24.58
C TRP A 196 7.07 -15.24 24.25
N ILE A 197 7.44 -16.27 23.48
CA ILE A 197 6.57 -17.43 23.20
C ILE A 197 6.15 -18.11 24.50
N VAL A 198 7.12 -18.41 25.39
CA VAL A 198 6.83 -19.10 26.65
C VAL A 198 5.93 -18.25 27.54
N ILE A 199 6.17 -16.93 27.62
CA ILE A 199 5.37 -16.02 28.43
C ILE A 199 3.95 -15.88 27.86
N SER A 200 3.80 -15.70 26.55
CA SER A 200 2.49 -15.61 25.89
C SER A 200 1.70 -16.91 26.02
N TYR A 201 2.33 -18.07 25.88
CA TYR A 201 1.65 -19.37 25.97
C TYR A 201 1.06 -19.64 27.36
N ARG A 202 1.68 -19.09 28.41
CA ARG A 202 1.21 -19.19 29.80
C ARG A 202 0.05 -18.24 30.13
N ASN A 203 -0.22 -17.26 29.27
CA ASN A 203 -1.24 -16.25 29.53
C ASN A 203 -2.56 -16.62 28.82
N GLU A 204 -3.58 -16.90 29.61
CA GLU A 204 -4.91 -17.36 29.14
C GLU A 204 -5.56 -16.39 28.14
N TYR A 205 -5.33 -15.08 28.26
CA TYR A 205 -5.97 -14.08 27.40
C TYR A 205 -5.37 -14.00 25.98
N VAL A 206 -4.15 -14.49 25.79
CA VAL A 206 -3.42 -14.36 24.51
C VAL A 206 -2.98 -15.68 23.91
N LYS A 207 -3.09 -16.79 24.65
CA LYS A 207 -2.70 -18.13 24.19
C LYS A 207 -3.38 -18.53 22.88
N ASP A 208 -4.69 -18.32 22.75
CA ASP A 208 -5.43 -18.69 21.53
C ASP A 208 -4.95 -17.89 20.32
N VAL A 209 -4.66 -16.60 20.53
CA VAL A 209 -4.11 -15.74 19.48
C VAL A 209 -2.69 -16.18 19.10
N LEU A 210 -1.85 -16.57 20.07
CA LEU A 210 -0.51 -17.08 19.79
C LEU A 210 -0.56 -18.33 18.91
N ILE A 211 -1.56 -19.20 19.07
CA ILE A 211 -1.65 -20.46 18.32
C ILE A 211 -2.28 -20.23 16.94
N HIS A 212 -3.36 -19.45 16.87
CA HIS A 212 -4.19 -19.35 15.65
C HIS A 212 -4.04 -18.02 14.88
N GLY A 213 -3.38 -17.02 15.46
CA GLY A 213 -3.31 -15.65 14.91
C GLY A 213 -2.24 -15.40 13.85
N TRP A 214 -1.37 -16.36 13.52
CA TRP A 214 -0.25 -16.13 12.59
C TRP A 214 -0.66 -15.99 11.13
N SER A 215 -1.64 -16.78 10.68
CA SER A 215 -2.03 -16.80 9.27
C SER A 215 -2.45 -15.41 8.76
N PRO A 216 -3.37 -14.67 9.43
CA PRO A 216 -3.75 -13.33 8.99
C PRO A 216 -2.58 -12.33 9.02
N VAL A 217 -1.75 -12.40 10.06
CA VAL A 217 -0.64 -11.46 10.26
C VAL A 217 0.46 -11.65 9.19
N VAL A 218 0.86 -12.90 8.94
CA VAL A 218 1.90 -13.22 7.96
C VAL A 218 1.38 -12.98 6.55
N ALA A 219 0.16 -13.39 6.23
CA ALA A 219 -0.42 -13.18 4.90
C ALA A 219 -0.63 -11.68 4.60
N ALA A 220 -1.10 -10.89 5.57
CA ALA A 220 -1.20 -9.45 5.44
C ALA A 220 0.18 -8.81 5.19
N MET A 221 1.23 -9.23 5.90
CA MET A 221 2.59 -8.75 5.65
C MET A 221 3.04 -9.02 4.21
N PHE A 222 2.82 -10.23 3.67
CA PHE A 222 3.17 -10.54 2.28
C PHE A 222 2.43 -9.65 1.26
N ILE A 223 1.13 -9.43 1.49
CA ILE A 223 0.31 -8.56 0.62
C ILE A 223 0.80 -7.11 0.70
N SER A 224 1.08 -6.59 1.90
CA SER A 224 1.62 -5.24 2.10
C SER A 224 3.03 -5.09 1.50
N SER A 225 3.89 -6.12 1.54
CA SER A 225 5.19 -6.12 0.84
C SER A 225 5.03 -6.02 -0.69
N ALA A 226 4.02 -6.68 -1.26
CA ALA A 226 3.70 -6.51 -2.68
C ALA A 226 3.24 -5.07 -2.99
N GLY A 227 2.45 -4.44 -2.10
CA GLY A 227 2.16 -3.00 -2.15
C GLY A 227 3.42 -2.12 -2.04
N GLY A 228 4.39 -2.55 -1.22
CA GLY A 228 5.73 -1.96 -1.12
C GLY A 228 6.52 -1.93 -2.42
N LEU A 229 6.47 -3.01 -3.20
CA LEU A 229 7.09 -3.03 -4.53
C LEU A 229 6.46 -1.98 -5.46
N ILE A 230 5.14 -1.78 -5.36
CA ILE A 230 4.44 -0.76 -6.14
C ILE A 230 4.80 0.64 -5.63
N LEU A 231 4.94 0.83 -4.31
CA LEU A 231 5.37 2.09 -3.73
C LEU A 231 6.81 2.45 -4.16
N ASP A 232 7.74 1.50 -4.11
CA ASP A 232 9.11 1.69 -4.61
C ASP A 232 9.08 2.18 -6.06
N PHE A 233 8.32 1.49 -6.92
CA PHE A 233 8.10 1.93 -8.29
C PHE A 233 7.49 3.34 -8.38
N ALA A 234 6.44 3.63 -7.60
CA ALA A 234 5.71 4.89 -7.65
C ALA A 234 6.58 6.07 -7.21
N VAL A 235 7.33 5.95 -6.10
CA VAL A 235 8.24 6.99 -5.59
C VAL A 235 9.35 7.27 -6.59
N GLN A 236 9.86 6.23 -7.25
CA GLN A 236 10.85 6.40 -8.31
C GLN A 236 10.25 7.05 -9.56
N THR A 237 8.96 6.89 -9.86
CA THR A 237 8.32 7.36 -11.10
C THR A 237 7.68 8.75 -10.98
N LEU A 238 7.09 9.07 -9.84
CA LEU A 238 6.27 10.26 -9.65
C LEU A 238 6.80 11.10 -8.49
N ARG A 239 7.28 12.32 -8.78
CA ARG A 239 7.73 13.25 -7.74
C ARG A 239 6.56 13.66 -6.84
N GLY A 240 6.73 13.54 -5.52
CA GLY A 240 5.72 13.94 -4.53
C GLY A 240 4.60 12.92 -4.30
N VAL A 241 4.59 11.76 -4.99
CA VAL A 241 3.55 10.73 -4.78
C VAL A 241 3.69 10.03 -3.42
N ALA A 242 4.90 10.01 -2.85
CA ALA A 242 5.20 9.36 -1.58
C ALA A 242 4.33 9.90 -0.43
N VAL A 243 3.99 11.20 -0.46
CA VAL A 243 3.13 11.84 0.55
C VAL A 243 1.71 11.28 0.52
N PHE A 244 1.22 10.86 -0.65
CA PHE A 244 -0.16 10.42 -0.84
C PHE A 244 -0.38 8.96 -0.46
N GLN A 245 0.66 8.12 -0.43
CA GLN A 245 0.49 6.70 -0.08
C GLN A 245 0.00 6.51 1.37
N PRO A 246 0.62 7.13 2.39
CA PRO A 246 0.10 7.02 3.75
C PRO A 246 -1.32 7.60 3.85
N VAL A 247 -1.63 8.67 3.13
CA VAL A 247 -2.98 9.27 3.16
C VAL A 247 -4.03 8.34 2.55
N MET A 248 -3.75 7.71 1.41
CA MET A 248 -4.66 6.77 0.77
C MET A 248 -4.89 5.53 1.62
N ASN A 249 -3.81 4.87 2.03
CA ASN A 249 -3.88 3.63 2.80
C ASN A 249 -4.41 3.89 4.21
N GLY A 250 -4.03 5.01 4.80
CA GLY A 250 -4.53 5.44 6.10
C GLY A 250 -6.03 5.76 6.06
N VAL A 251 -6.53 6.55 5.11
CA VAL A 251 -7.97 6.85 5.06
C VAL A 251 -8.78 5.58 4.75
N GLY A 252 -8.40 4.82 3.71
CA GLY A 252 -9.08 3.58 3.34
C GLY A 252 -9.04 2.51 4.44
N GLY A 253 -7.83 2.21 4.93
CA GLY A 253 -7.56 1.22 5.97
C GLY A 253 -8.28 1.53 7.29
N ASN A 254 -8.29 2.79 7.73
CA ASN A 254 -8.96 3.15 8.98
C ASN A 254 -10.50 3.10 8.85
N LEU A 255 -11.06 3.60 7.74
CA LEU A 255 -12.51 3.55 7.51
C LEU A 255 -13.01 2.10 7.46
N VAL A 256 -12.27 1.24 6.76
CA VAL A 256 -12.66 -0.16 6.60
C VAL A 256 -12.49 -0.95 7.91
N ALA A 257 -11.46 -0.64 8.70
CA ALA A 257 -11.24 -1.34 9.96
C ALA A 257 -12.24 -0.91 11.04
N VAL A 258 -12.66 0.38 11.07
CA VAL A 258 -13.81 0.82 11.88
C VAL A 258 -15.09 0.09 11.45
N GLN A 259 -15.31 -0.05 10.14
CA GLN A 259 -16.48 -0.77 9.63
C GLN A 259 -16.44 -2.26 10.01
N ALA A 260 -15.29 -2.92 9.91
CA ALA A 260 -15.11 -4.32 10.27
C ALA A 260 -15.36 -4.55 11.77
N SER A 261 -14.78 -3.72 12.64
CA SER A 261 -14.96 -3.79 14.09
C SER A 261 -16.42 -3.56 14.50
N ARG A 262 -17.12 -2.61 13.86
CA ARG A 262 -18.56 -2.39 14.11
C ARG A 262 -19.42 -3.59 13.71
N LEU A 263 -19.11 -4.22 12.58
CA LEU A 263 -19.80 -5.43 12.13
C LEU A 263 -19.53 -6.60 13.08
N SER A 264 -18.27 -6.79 13.50
CA SER A 264 -17.88 -7.81 14.50
C SER A 264 -18.59 -7.61 15.84
N THR A 265 -18.58 -6.38 16.37
CA THR A 265 -19.26 -6.03 17.63
C THR A 265 -20.76 -6.31 17.55
N ALA A 266 -21.41 -5.95 16.44
CA ALA A 266 -22.83 -6.23 16.25
C ALA A 266 -23.13 -7.74 16.24
N LEU A 267 -22.23 -8.56 15.68
CA LEU A 267 -22.37 -10.02 15.70
C LEU A 267 -22.18 -10.58 17.12
N HIS A 268 -21.15 -10.13 17.84
CA HIS A 268 -20.87 -10.53 19.22
C HIS A 268 -21.97 -10.15 20.22
N GLN A 269 -22.74 -9.09 19.95
CA GLN A 269 -23.92 -8.74 20.75
C GLN A 269 -25.08 -9.74 20.59
N HIS A 270 -25.12 -10.52 19.50
CA HIS A 270 -26.24 -11.40 19.15
C HIS A 270 -25.90 -12.90 19.24
N GLY A 271 -24.64 -13.27 19.41
CA GLY A 271 -24.23 -14.67 19.55
C GLY A 271 -22.72 -14.86 19.61
N LYS A 272 -22.30 -16.12 19.72
CA LYS A 272 -20.89 -16.52 19.57
C LYS A 272 -20.54 -16.81 18.11
N PRO A 273 -19.26 -16.75 17.70
CA PRO A 273 -18.85 -17.20 16.38
C PRO A 273 -19.40 -18.59 16.07
N GLY A 274 -20.01 -18.77 14.90
CA GLY A 274 -20.71 -20.02 14.52
C GLY A 274 -22.18 -20.14 14.93
N GLU A 275 -22.71 -19.27 15.81
CA GLU A 275 -24.12 -19.30 16.21
C GLU A 275 -25.00 -18.41 15.30
N PHE A 276 -26.09 -18.98 14.77
CA PHE A 276 -27.02 -18.31 13.87
C PHE A 276 -28.41 -18.12 14.50
N LYS A 277 -28.51 -17.26 15.53
CA LYS A 277 -29.84 -16.81 16.02
C LYS A 277 -30.39 -15.70 15.12
N ASP A 278 -31.71 -15.53 15.05
CA ASP A 278 -32.47 -14.82 14.00
C ASP A 278 -31.92 -13.46 13.50
N ALA A 279 -31.27 -12.67 14.34
CA ALA A 279 -30.59 -11.43 13.94
C ALA A 279 -29.24 -11.68 13.23
N ALA A 280 -28.42 -12.63 13.70
CA ALA A 280 -27.16 -13.05 13.08
C ALA A 280 -27.37 -13.79 11.75
N HIS A 281 -28.51 -14.48 11.58
CA HIS A 281 -28.90 -15.09 10.30
C HIS A 281 -29.03 -14.04 9.18
N TYR A 282 -29.50 -12.82 9.49
CA TYR A 282 -29.56 -11.75 8.48
C TYR A 282 -28.18 -11.22 8.09
N TYR A 283 -27.24 -11.12 9.03
CA TYR A 283 -25.86 -10.66 8.78
C TYR A 283 -24.98 -11.72 8.10
N ALA A 284 -25.21 -13.01 8.38
CA ALA A 284 -24.37 -14.12 7.88
C ALA A 284 -24.95 -14.88 6.67
N SER A 285 -26.25 -14.76 6.35
CA SER A 285 -26.91 -15.61 5.33
C SER A 285 -26.56 -15.29 3.87
N LYS A 286 -25.88 -14.18 3.57
CA LYS A 286 -25.41 -13.91 2.21
C LYS A 286 -23.91 -13.70 2.19
N ILE A 287 -23.21 -14.79 1.87
CA ILE A 287 -21.76 -14.81 1.62
C ILE A 287 -21.41 -13.70 0.62
N CYS A 288 -22.19 -13.49 -0.45
CA CYS A 288 -21.95 -12.44 -1.45
C CYS A 288 -23.16 -11.49 -1.56
N PRO A 289 -23.23 -10.41 -0.76
CA PRO A 289 -24.27 -9.41 -0.91
C PRO A 289 -24.05 -8.65 -2.23
N ASN A 290 -25.08 -8.55 -3.07
CA ASN A 290 -25.00 -7.76 -4.31
C ASN A 290 -24.47 -6.34 -3.97
N PRO A 291 -23.43 -5.82 -4.66
CA PRO A 291 -22.87 -4.50 -4.38
C PRO A 291 -23.94 -3.39 -4.38
N TYR A 292 -24.96 -3.51 -5.22
CA TYR A 292 -26.11 -2.60 -5.19
C TYR A 292 -26.86 -2.62 -3.85
N LYS A 293 -27.03 -3.78 -3.22
CA LYS A 293 -27.67 -3.88 -1.88
C LYS A 293 -26.74 -3.40 -0.76
N VAL A 294 -25.43 -3.55 -0.93
CA VAL A 294 -24.42 -3.04 0.00
C VAL A 294 -24.43 -1.51 0.04
N PHE A 295 -24.42 -0.86 -1.11
CA PHE A 295 -24.32 0.61 -1.20
C PHE A 295 -25.68 1.34 -1.24
N PHE A 296 -26.73 0.73 -1.81
CA PHE A 296 -27.99 1.41 -2.11
C PHE A 296 -29.23 0.81 -1.42
N SER A 297 -29.08 0.01 -0.36
CA SER A 297 -30.27 -0.42 0.40
C SER A 297 -30.65 0.58 1.50
N ASN A 298 -31.91 0.54 1.92
CA ASN A 298 -32.45 1.39 3.00
C ASN A 298 -32.12 0.87 4.41
N LYS A 299 -31.19 -0.08 4.55
CA LYS A 299 -30.84 -0.69 5.84
C LYS A 299 -29.68 0.06 6.52
N SER A 300 -29.65 0.01 7.85
CA SER A 300 -28.68 0.75 8.71
C SER A 300 -27.21 0.59 8.28
N ASN A 301 -26.82 -0.63 7.86
CA ASN A 301 -25.45 -0.91 7.41
C ASN A 301 -25.11 -0.22 6.08
N SER A 302 -26.06 -0.20 5.13
CA SER A 302 -25.87 0.46 3.85
C SER A 302 -25.79 1.98 4.00
N SER A 303 -26.60 2.56 4.90
CA SER A 303 -26.50 3.96 5.28
C SER A 303 -25.12 4.29 5.89
N THR A 304 -24.59 3.43 6.77
CA THR A 304 -23.25 3.59 7.34
C THR A 304 -22.16 3.54 6.27
N THR A 305 -22.22 2.57 5.36
CA THR A 305 -21.26 2.44 4.24
C THR A 305 -21.28 3.64 3.31
N ARG A 306 -22.46 4.19 2.98
CA ARG A 306 -22.56 5.45 2.19
C ARG A 306 -21.95 6.63 2.93
N VAL A 307 -22.24 6.78 4.22
CA VAL A 307 -21.68 7.89 5.02
C VAL A 307 -20.15 7.82 5.05
N LEU A 308 -19.56 6.64 5.26
CA LEU A 308 -18.10 6.47 5.24
C LEU A 308 -17.49 6.78 3.87
N LEU A 309 -18.13 6.34 2.78
CA LEU A 309 -17.69 6.63 1.41
C LEU A 309 -17.76 8.13 1.08
N PHE A 310 -18.88 8.79 1.40
CA PHE A 310 -19.03 10.24 1.14
C PHE A 310 -18.14 11.08 2.05
N MET A 311 -17.85 10.62 3.27
CA MET A 311 -16.92 11.28 4.19
C MET A 311 -15.47 11.25 3.68
N ALA A 312 -15.11 10.31 2.81
CA ALA A 312 -13.77 10.25 2.20
C ALA A 312 -13.48 11.49 1.33
N VAL A 313 -14.48 12.01 0.59
CA VAL A 313 -14.30 13.17 -0.31
C VAL A 313 -13.80 14.44 0.41
N PRO A 314 -14.52 14.99 1.41
CA PRO A 314 -14.05 16.16 2.13
C PRO A 314 -12.76 15.88 2.92
N GLY A 315 -12.56 14.65 3.38
CA GLY A 315 -11.32 14.22 4.03
C GLY A 315 -10.12 14.36 3.09
N HIS A 316 -10.14 13.68 1.94
CA HIS A 316 -9.05 13.71 0.96
C HIS A 316 -8.81 15.13 0.41
N LEU A 317 -9.85 15.93 0.16
CA LEU A 317 -9.70 17.33 -0.23
C LEU A 317 -8.98 18.16 0.83
N THR A 318 -9.33 17.98 2.11
CA THR A 318 -8.67 18.66 3.23
C THR A 318 -7.20 18.26 3.30
N PHE A 319 -6.88 16.96 3.15
CA PHE A 319 -5.50 16.48 3.18
C PHE A 319 -4.67 16.99 1.99
N VAL A 320 -5.24 17.01 0.78
CA VAL A 320 -4.61 17.61 -0.41
C VAL A 320 -4.32 19.09 -0.18
N PHE A 321 -5.26 19.83 0.42
CA PHE A 321 -5.06 21.24 0.76
C PHE A 321 -3.94 21.44 1.79
N ILE A 322 -3.88 20.61 2.83
CA ILE A 322 -2.81 20.67 3.84
C ILE A 322 -1.45 20.35 3.18
N ILE A 323 -1.39 19.30 2.34
CA ILE A 323 -0.18 18.92 1.62
C ILE A 323 0.28 20.06 0.70
N SER A 324 -0.62 20.72 -0.03
CA SER A 324 -0.24 21.82 -0.93
C SER A 324 0.34 23.03 -0.20
N LYS A 325 0.03 23.21 1.09
CA LYS A 325 0.55 24.28 1.93
C LYS A 325 1.82 23.92 2.70
N LEU A 326 2.01 22.63 3.03
CA LEU A 326 3.13 22.17 3.87
C LEU A 326 4.25 21.48 3.08
N ALA A 327 3.96 20.94 1.90
CA ALA A 327 4.99 20.36 1.04
C ALA A 327 5.87 21.47 0.44
N THR A 328 7.17 21.23 0.42
CA THR A 328 8.21 22.18 -0.06
C THR A 328 8.01 22.49 -1.55
N ASP A 329 8.49 23.65 -2.04
CA ASP A 329 8.22 24.35 -3.31
C ASP A 329 8.19 23.55 -4.66
N HIS A 330 8.41 22.24 -4.65
CA HIS A 330 8.49 21.38 -5.84
C HIS A 330 7.22 20.57 -6.16
N THR A 331 6.16 20.61 -5.35
CA THR A 331 4.90 19.89 -5.64
C THR A 331 3.77 20.84 -6.08
N ARG A 332 3.83 21.32 -7.32
CA ARG A 332 2.66 22.00 -7.94
C ARG A 332 1.60 20.95 -8.28
N LEU A 333 0.58 20.83 -7.43
CA LEU A 333 -0.54 19.90 -7.63
C LEU A 333 -1.49 20.45 -8.71
N SER A 334 -1.53 19.78 -9.87
CA SER A 334 -2.50 20.10 -10.92
C SER A 334 -3.91 19.70 -10.50
N ILE A 335 -4.92 20.47 -10.92
CA ILE A 335 -6.34 20.14 -10.74
C ILE A 335 -6.66 18.76 -11.32
N ILE A 336 -6.01 18.41 -12.44
CA ILE A 336 -6.16 17.10 -13.11
C ILE A 336 -5.66 15.97 -12.19
N PHE A 337 -4.53 16.18 -11.51
CA PHE A 337 -3.99 15.20 -10.56
C PHE A 337 -4.94 15.01 -9.38
N ILE A 338 -5.47 16.11 -8.81
CA ILE A 338 -6.42 16.06 -7.69
C ILE A 338 -7.68 15.28 -8.08
N PHE A 339 -8.20 15.50 -9.29
CA PHE A 339 -9.36 14.78 -9.80
C PHE A 339 -9.12 13.27 -9.89
N PHE A 340 -8.02 12.84 -10.52
CA PHE A 340 -7.70 11.41 -10.62
C PHE A 340 -7.37 10.77 -9.26
N TYR A 341 -6.69 11.50 -8.38
CA TYR A 341 -6.42 11.06 -7.01
C TYR A 341 -7.72 10.82 -6.23
N LEU A 342 -8.69 11.74 -6.31
CA LEU A 342 -9.98 11.55 -5.64
C LEU A 342 -10.76 10.36 -6.19
N ILE A 343 -10.75 10.15 -7.50
CA ILE A 343 -11.38 8.97 -8.11
C ILE A 343 -10.71 7.69 -7.60
N ALA A 344 -9.38 7.62 -7.63
CA ALA A 344 -8.64 6.45 -7.15
C ALA A 344 -8.91 6.18 -5.67
N ALA A 345 -8.89 7.20 -4.83
CA ALA A 345 -9.19 7.09 -3.41
C ALA A 345 -10.63 6.60 -3.14
N LEU A 346 -11.62 7.10 -3.88
CA LEU A 346 -13.01 6.66 -3.75
C LEU A 346 -13.21 5.21 -4.21
N ILE A 347 -12.57 4.82 -5.31
CA ILE A 347 -12.59 3.43 -5.80
C ILE A 347 -11.97 2.51 -4.75
N GLN A 348 -10.81 2.87 -4.20
CA GLN A 348 -10.14 2.09 -3.14
C GLN A 348 -11.05 1.91 -1.91
N VAL A 349 -11.61 3.01 -1.38
CA VAL A 349 -12.51 2.95 -0.21
C VAL A 349 -13.77 2.10 -0.51
N ALA A 350 -14.35 2.23 -1.71
CA ALA A 350 -15.52 1.44 -2.10
C ALA A 350 -15.20 -0.07 -2.15
N ILE A 351 -14.08 -0.45 -2.76
CA ILE A 351 -13.64 -1.85 -2.83
C ILE A 351 -13.41 -2.40 -1.41
N LEU A 352 -12.69 -1.66 -0.56
CA LEU A 352 -12.40 -2.08 0.81
C LEU A 352 -13.66 -2.26 1.65
N LEU A 353 -14.59 -1.31 1.62
CA LEU A 353 -15.85 -1.40 2.37
C LEU A 353 -16.72 -2.59 1.92
N TYR A 354 -16.70 -2.92 0.62
CA TYR A 354 -17.38 -4.11 0.11
C TYR A 354 -16.73 -5.39 0.64
N ILE A 355 -15.40 -5.52 0.51
CA ILE A 355 -14.66 -6.71 0.97
C ILE A 355 -14.85 -6.92 2.47
N ALA A 356 -14.92 -5.85 3.26
CA ALA A 356 -15.16 -5.95 4.70
C ALA A 356 -16.50 -6.60 5.05
N GLN A 357 -17.57 -6.27 4.34
CA GLN A 357 -18.89 -6.88 4.59
C GLN A 357 -18.89 -8.37 4.27
N TRP A 358 -18.26 -8.73 3.15
CA TRP A 358 -18.11 -10.13 2.73
C TRP A 358 -17.25 -10.91 3.74
N MET A 359 -16.07 -10.39 4.07
CA MET A 359 -15.09 -11.13 4.87
C MET A 359 -15.52 -11.32 6.32
N VAL A 360 -16.13 -10.30 6.95
CA VAL A 360 -16.65 -10.44 8.33
C VAL A 360 -17.71 -11.54 8.41
N ALA A 361 -18.64 -11.58 7.44
CA ALA A 361 -19.67 -12.62 7.39
C ALA A 361 -19.06 -14.01 7.13
N PHE A 362 -18.08 -14.10 6.23
CA PHE A 362 -17.38 -15.34 5.91
C PHE A 362 -16.61 -15.90 7.13
N VAL A 363 -15.85 -15.06 7.82
CA VAL A 363 -15.04 -15.46 8.98
C VAL A 363 -15.94 -15.88 10.16
N TRP A 364 -17.01 -15.14 10.41
CA TRP A 364 -17.99 -15.47 11.46
C TRP A 364 -18.61 -16.86 11.27
N ARG A 365 -18.91 -17.22 10.01
CA ARG A 365 -19.47 -18.53 9.66
C ARG A 365 -18.49 -19.69 9.87
N HIS A 366 -17.19 -19.42 9.79
CA HIS A 366 -16.14 -20.42 10.02
C HIS A 366 -15.65 -20.47 11.47
N GLU A 367 -16.49 -20.05 12.43
CA GLU A 367 -16.22 -20.13 13.88
C GLU A 367 -14.96 -19.37 14.32
N ARG A 368 -14.57 -18.33 13.57
CA ARG A 368 -13.43 -17.48 13.88
C ARG A 368 -13.89 -16.07 14.23
N ASP A 369 -13.13 -15.41 15.08
CA ASP A 369 -13.34 -14.02 15.47
C ASP A 369 -12.92 -13.08 14.32
N PRO A 370 -13.85 -12.29 13.72
CA PRO A 370 -13.55 -11.35 12.66
C PRO A 370 -12.54 -10.27 13.06
N ASP A 371 -12.47 -9.86 14.32
CA ASP A 371 -11.54 -8.82 14.77
C ASP A 371 -10.08 -9.28 14.71
N ASN A 372 -9.86 -10.59 14.82
CA ASN A 372 -8.52 -11.19 14.75
C ASN A 372 -8.05 -11.48 13.32
N VAL A 373 -8.97 -11.53 12.35
CA VAL A 373 -8.70 -12.01 10.99
C VAL A 373 -8.93 -10.94 9.94
N CYS A 374 -10.06 -10.23 10.00
CA CYS A 374 -10.50 -9.36 8.90
C CYS A 374 -9.68 -8.09 8.78
N ILE A 375 -9.38 -7.42 9.91
CA ILE A 375 -8.67 -6.15 9.91
C ILE A 375 -7.31 -6.26 9.21
N PRO A 376 -6.43 -7.24 9.54
CA PRO A 376 -5.15 -7.43 8.85
C PRO A 376 -5.26 -7.54 7.33
N TYR A 377 -6.20 -8.35 6.84
CA TYR A 377 -6.39 -8.56 5.40
C TYR A 377 -6.92 -7.30 4.71
N LEU A 378 -7.87 -6.58 5.31
CA LEU A 378 -8.44 -5.37 4.71
C LEU A 378 -7.42 -4.26 4.58
N THR A 379 -6.58 -4.06 5.60
CA THR A 379 -5.52 -3.05 5.53
C THR A 379 -4.46 -3.40 4.50
N ALA A 380 -4.07 -4.68 4.41
CA ALA A 380 -3.08 -5.13 3.43
C ALA A 380 -3.59 -5.05 1.98
N ILE A 381 -4.86 -5.42 1.74
CA ILE A 381 -5.50 -5.20 0.42
C ILE A 381 -5.52 -3.71 0.09
N GLY A 382 -5.75 -2.85 1.10
CA GLY A 382 -5.66 -1.40 0.95
C GLY A 382 -4.28 -0.95 0.46
N ASP A 383 -3.22 -1.57 0.98
CA ASP A 383 -1.85 -1.29 0.57
C ASP A 383 -1.54 -1.68 -0.88
N LEU A 384 -2.16 -2.76 -1.37
CA LEU A 384 -1.93 -3.28 -2.72
C LEU A 384 -2.71 -2.52 -3.82
N LEU A 385 -3.89 -1.99 -3.52
CA LEU A 385 -4.82 -1.42 -4.52
C LEU A 385 -4.34 -0.11 -5.19
N VAL A 386 -3.15 0.38 -4.87
CA VAL A 386 -2.53 1.55 -5.52
C VAL A 386 -1.68 1.08 -6.71
N SER A 387 -2.23 1.03 -7.93
CA SER A 387 -1.52 0.54 -9.13
C SER A 387 -0.73 1.62 -9.90
N SER A 388 0.35 1.24 -10.58
CA SER A 388 1.21 2.10 -11.41
C SER A 388 1.14 1.78 -12.92
N ILE A 389 1.73 2.64 -13.77
CA ILE A 389 1.50 2.71 -15.24
C ILE A 389 2.30 1.63 -16.04
N SER A 390 1.70 1.11 -17.13
CA SER A 390 2.32 0.20 -18.12
C SER A 390 2.44 0.86 -19.50
N CYS A 391 3.47 0.56 -20.30
CA CYS A 391 3.64 1.10 -21.67
C CYS A 391 3.97 0.02 -22.69
N TYR A 392 3.61 0.26 -23.96
CA TYR A 392 4.06 -0.57 -25.08
C TYR A 392 5.52 -0.25 -25.47
N LYS A 393 6.34 -1.28 -25.65
CA LYS A 393 7.73 -1.17 -26.14
C LYS A 393 7.90 -1.99 -27.42
N CYS A 394 8.22 -1.33 -28.52
CA CYS A 394 8.38 -1.99 -29.81
C CYS A 394 9.18 -1.11 -30.77
N PHE A 395 9.71 -1.74 -31.81
CA PHE A 395 10.38 -1.06 -32.92
C PHE A 395 9.93 -1.68 -34.25
N SER A 396 9.77 -0.84 -35.27
CA SER A 396 9.42 -1.26 -36.62
C SER A 396 10.08 -0.35 -37.67
N ILE A 397 10.48 -0.98 -38.77
CA ILE A 397 11.02 -0.32 -39.96
C ILE A 397 10.15 -0.72 -41.13
N ASN A 398 9.52 0.26 -41.77
CA ASN A 398 8.73 0.10 -42.99
C ASN A 398 7.70 -1.04 -42.91
N GLY A 399 7.02 -1.18 -41.76
CA GLY A 399 6.02 -2.24 -41.57
C GLY A 399 6.56 -3.58 -41.10
N SER A 400 7.85 -3.70 -40.74
CA SER A 400 8.45 -4.96 -40.27
C SER A 400 7.78 -5.56 -39.04
N ASN A 401 7.20 -4.72 -38.17
CA ASN A 401 6.38 -5.13 -37.04
C ASN A 401 5.02 -4.44 -37.12
N PRO A 402 4.01 -5.08 -37.76
CA PRO A 402 2.68 -4.52 -37.94
C PRO A 402 1.99 -4.13 -36.62
N LEU A 403 2.27 -4.89 -35.54
CA LEU A 403 1.75 -4.64 -34.19
C LEU A 403 2.34 -3.37 -33.56
N CYS A 404 3.48 -2.87 -34.06
CA CYS A 404 4.12 -1.64 -33.59
C CYS A 404 3.74 -0.40 -34.41
N GLU A 405 3.32 -0.57 -35.67
CA GLU A 405 3.08 0.49 -36.66
C GLU A 405 1.65 1.05 -36.65
N ASP A 406 0.69 0.28 -36.11
CA ASP A 406 -0.76 0.51 -36.07
C ASP A 406 -1.47 0.60 -37.44
N PHE A 407 -2.05 -0.53 -37.89
CA PHE A 407 -3.28 -0.52 -38.67
C PHE A 407 -4.40 -1.09 -37.80
N PHE A 408 -5.41 -0.28 -37.47
CA PHE A 408 -6.52 -0.67 -36.60
C PHE A 408 -7.38 -1.75 -37.31
N GLN A 409 -7.17 -3.02 -36.94
CA GLN A 409 -8.15 -4.10 -37.12
C GLN A 409 -8.38 -4.73 -35.75
N GLY A 410 -9.61 -4.57 -35.25
CA GLY A 410 -10.00 -4.74 -33.85
C GLY A 410 -10.01 -6.17 -33.30
N ASP A 411 -9.12 -7.05 -33.76
CA ASP A 411 -9.12 -8.46 -33.37
C ASP A 411 -7.72 -9.09 -33.25
N MET A 412 -6.67 -8.28 -33.07
CA MET A 412 -5.30 -8.82 -32.94
C MET A 412 -4.95 -9.25 -31.51
N SER A 413 -4.97 -10.56 -31.30
CA SER A 413 -4.52 -11.32 -30.11
C SER A 413 -3.01 -11.27 -29.83
N GLY A 414 -2.32 -10.19 -30.21
CA GLY A 414 -0.85 -10.06 -30.14
C GLY A 414 -0.32 -8.79 -29.48
N THR A 415 -1.15 -7.78 -29.23
CA THR A 415 -0.72 -6.49 -28.67
C THR A 415 -0.21 -6.60 -27.22
N THR A 416 -0.76 -7.52 -26.43
CA THR A 416 -0.29 -7.80 -25.05
C THR A 416 1.17 -8.24 -24.97
N SER A 417 1.72 -8.85 -26.04
CA SER A 417 3.13 -9.24 -26.10
C SER A 417 4.10 -8.04 -26.23
N LEU A 418 3.60 -6.88 -26.64
CA LEU A 418 4.37 -5.64 -26.76
C LEU A 418 4.23 -4.74 -25.53
N LEU A 419 3.33 -5.09 -24.59
CA LEU A 419 3.12 -4.34 -23.36
C LEU A 419 4.21 -4.71 -22.35
N GLN A 420 5.00 -3.73 -21.93
CA GLN A 420 6.02 -3.92 -20.91
C GLN A 420 5.52 -3.37 -19.56
N THR A 421 5.41 -4.26 -18.59
CA THR A 421 4.99 -3.96 -17.22
C THR A 421 5.99 -4.56 -16.23
N PRO A 422 6.73 -3.76 -15.45
CA PRO A 422 6.85 -2.30 -15.50
C PRO A 422 7.68 -1.78 -16.70
N CYS A 423 7.38 -0.56 -17.12
CA CYS A 423 8.10 0.12 -18.20
C CYS A 423 9.39 0.78 -17.66
N LEU A 424 10.56 0.29 -18.11
CA LEU A 424 11.88 0.70 -17.60
C LEU A 424 12.76 1.31 -18.72
N THR A 425 13.58 2.31 -18.37
CA THR A 425 14.52 3.03 -19.24
C THR A 425 15.78 3.46 -18.47
N ASN A 426 16.91 3.68 -19.14
CA ASN A 426 18.15 4.09 -18.48
C ASN A 426 18.04 5.54 -17.95
N LEU A 427 18.70 5.82 -16.81
CA LEU A 427 18.85 7.19 -16.28
C LEU A 427 20.30 7.64 -16.45
N ARG A 428 20.50 8.80 -17.08
CA ARG A 428 21.85 9.34 -17.32
C ARG A 428 22.61 9.53 -16.00
N GLY A 429 23.81 8.95 -15.91
CA GLY A 429 24.65 9.02 -14.71
C GLY A 429 24.33 8.00 -13.60
N ARG A 430 23.40 7.07 -13.83
CA ARG A 430 23.18 5.92 -12.93
C ARG A 430 23.29 4.60 -13.71
N GLN A 431 23.82 3.57 -13.06
CA GLN A 431 23.84 2.22 -13.63
C GLN A 431 22.50 1.53 -13.33
N GLY A 432 21.91 0.89 -14.33
CA GLY A 432 20.63 0.16 -14.21
C GLY A 432 19.47 0.77 -15.01
N LEU A 433 18.38 0.01 -15.09
CA LEU A 433 17.12 0.40 -15.73
C LEU A 433 16.16 0.96 -14.67
N PHE A 434 15.59 2.13 -14.92
CA PHE A 434 14.71 2.86 -14.01
C PHE A 434 13.31 3.01 -14.61
N PRO A 435 12.25 3.04 -13.79
CA PRO A 435 10.90 3.31 -14.25
C PRO A 435 10.78 4.57 -15.12
N ALA A 436 10.12 4.45 -16.27
CA ALA A 436 9.80 5.58 -17.12
C ALA A 436 8.61 6.38 -16.57
N THR A 437 8.65 7.70 -16.74
CA THR A 437 7.56 8.61 -16.34
C THR A 437 6.50 8.78 -17.41
N HIS A 438 6.84 8.55 -18.68
CA HIS A 438 5.94 8.68 -19.83
C HIS A 438 6.18 7.55 -20.84
N CYS A 439 5.14 7.22 -21.61
CA CYS A 439 5.29 6.44 -22.82
C CYS A 439 5.56 7.40 -23.99
N ILE A 440 6.52 7.10 -24.84
CA ILE A 440 6.78 7.88 -26.06
C ILE A 440 6.55 7.03 -27.31
N LYS A 441 5.95 7.65 -28.33
CA LYS A 441 5.85 7.13 -29.70
C LYS A 441 6.60 8.07 -30.63
N LEU A 442 7.62 7.54 -31.29
CA LEU A 442 8.37 8.24 -32.31
C LEU A 442 8.03 7.66 -33.68
N VAL A 443 7.62 8.53 -34.61
CA VAL A 443 7.45 8.17 -36.02
C VAL A 443 8.35 9.07 -36.86
N ALA A 444 9.30 8.50 -37.60
CA ALA A 444 10.30 9.23 -38.36
C ALA A 444 10.50 8.67 -39.78
N TYR A 445 10.86 9.54 -40.72
CA TYR A 445 11.06 9.20 -42.13
C TYR A 445 12.50 9.51 -42.56
N SER A 446 13.07 8.64 -43.38
CA SER A 446 14.40 8.85 -43.99
C SER A 446 14.31 9.67 -45.27
N GLY A 447 15.04 10.81 -45.31
CA GLY A 447 15.18 11.67 -46.50
C GLY A 447 13.96 12.54 -46.82
N GLU A 448 14.11 13.50 -47.75
CA GLU A 448 13.04 14.40 -48.21
C GLU A 448 11.92 13.65 -48.97
N ALA A 449 12.24 12.52 -49.59
CA ALA A 449 11.30 11.67 -50.33
C ALA A 449 10.46 10.72 -49.46
N LYS A 450 10.58 10.76 -48.11
CA LYS A 450 9.89 9.86 -47.16
C LYS A 450 9.99 8.37 -47.51
N SER A 451 11.17 7.88 -47.90
CA SER A 451 11.30 6.53 -48.49
C SER A 451 11.26 5.38 -47.48
N VAL A 452 11.57 5.63 -46.21
CA VAL A 452 11.57 4.61 -45.14
C VAL A 452 10.96 5.17 -43.86
N GLN A 453 9.93 4.52 -43.34
CA GLN A 453 9.28 4.85 -42.07
C GLN A 453 9.91 4.07 -40.91
N TYR A 454 10.12 4.73 -39.78
CA TYR A 454 10.57 4.16 -38.53
C TYR A 454 9.53 4.47 -37.46
N THR A 455 9.01 3.44 -36.79
CA THR A 455 8.14 3.58 -35.64
C THR A 455 8.81 2.98 -34.42
N TYR A 456 9.00 3.79 -33.38
CA TYR A 456 9.66 3.39 -32.15
C TYR A 456 8.80 3.78 -30.95
N ARG A 457 8.45 2.79 -30.12
CA ARG A 457 7.76 3.01 -28.86
C ARG A 457 8.64 2.57 -27.72
N THR A 458 8.79 3.43 -26.74
CA THR A 458 9.59 3.09 -25.56
C THR A 458 9.12 3.85 -24.34
N CYS A 459 9.60 3.34 -23.22
CA CYS A 459 9.68 3.96 -21.92
C CYS A 459 10.60 5.18 -21.99
N SER A 460 10.12 6.35 -21.56
CA SER A 460 10.95 7.54 -21.41
C SER A 460 10.74 8.22 -20.06
N ARG A 461 11.78 8.87 -19.56
CA ARG A 461 11.82 9.48 -18.23
C ARG A 461 12.24 10.93 -18.36
N ASP A 462 11.52 11.82 -17.68
CA ASP A 462 11.83 13.25 -17.70
C ASP A 462 13.07 13.55 -16.86
N GLU A 463 14.12 14.08 -17.50
CA GLU A 463 15.42 14.38 -16.88
C GLU A 463 15.44 15.76 -16.19
N GLY A 464 14.39 16.58 -16.38
CA GLY A 464 14.22 17.85 -15.66
C GLY A 464 15.11 19.00 -16.14
N ASP A 465 15.90 18.81 -17.21
CA ASP A 465 16.58 19.88 -17.93
C ASP A 465 15.55 20.66 -18.79
N ASP A 466 15.74 21.97 -18.95
CA ASP A 466 14.78 22.82 -19.66
C ASP A 466 14.66 22.47 -21.15
N ASN A 467 15.61 21.70 -21.67
CA ASN A 467 15.65 21.19 -23.05
C ASN A 467 15.27 19.70 -23.16
N GLY A 468 14.67 19.11 -22.12
CA GLY A 468 14.29 17.70 -22.09
C GLY A 468 13.27 17.31 -23.17
N ILE A 469 13.61 16.29 -23.96
CA ILE A 469 12.82 15.75 -25.09
C ILE A 469 11.42 15.24 -24.65
N THR A 470 11.21 15.06 -23.35
CA THR A 470 10.05 14.43 -22.69
C THR A 470 9.00 15.40 -22.13
N ARG A 471 9.05 16.70 -22.44
CA ARG A 471 8.08 17.67 -21.90
C ARG A 471 6.86 17.93 -22.78
N THR A 472 7.02 17.95 -24.12
CA THR A 472 5.92 18.23 -25.06
C THR A 472 6.07 17.45 -26.36
N SER A 473 4.94 17.05 -26.95
CA SER A 473 4.93 16.43 -28.29
C SER A 473 5.42 17.45 -29.32
N HIS A 474 6.39 17.06 -30.14
CA HIS A 474 7.02 17.96 -31.12
C HIS A 474 7.40 17.21 -32.39
N CYS A 475 7.44 17.95 -33.50
CA CYS A 475 7.84 17.43 -34.80
C CYS A 475 9.02 18.23 -35.34
N GLY A 476 9.97 17.56 -35.98
CA GLY A 476 11.17 18.22 -36.49
C GLY A 476 12.16 17.26 -37.10
N PHE A 477 13.40 17.74 -37.20
CA PHE A 477 14.53 16.91 -37.57
C PHE A 477 15.03 16.13 -36.36
N ILE A 478 15.18 14.83 -36.52
CA ILE A 478 15.52 13.89 -35.47
C ILE A 478 16.76 13.13 -35.91
N LYS A 479 17.72 12.99 -34.99
CA LYS A 479 18.93 12.23 -35.20
C LYS A 479 18.85 10.95 -34.39
N LEU A 480 18.96 9.80 -35.05
CA LEU A 480 18.94 8.50 -34.40
C LEU A 480 20.37 7.96 -34.34
N ASP A 481 21.10 8.35 -33.30
CA ASP A 481 22.53 8.03 -33.16
C ASP A 481 22.84 6.53 -33.12
N TRP A 482 21.86 5.72 -32.68
CA TRP A 482 21.96 4.27 -32.54
C TRP A 482 21.67 3.49 -33.84
N ILE A 483 21.12 4.13 -34.89
CA ILE A 483 20.87 3.50 -36.20
C ILE A 483 21.80 4.08 -37.27
N HIS A 484 21.78 5.40 -37.42
CA HIS A 484 22.49 6.10 -38.48
C HIS A 484 23.04 7.44 -37.96
N PRO A 485 24.27 7.46 -37.43
CA PRO A 485 24.85 8.61 -36.72
C PRO A 485 25.08 9.85 -37.59
N HIS A 486 24.99 9.71 -38.92
CA HIS A 486 25.20 10.81 -39.87
C HIS A 486 23.94 11.19 -40.67
N ARG A 487 22.81 10.50 -40.47
CA ARG A 487 21.56 10.80 -41.19
C ARG A 487 20.59 11.57 -40.31
N ARG A 488 19.96 12.59 -40.90
CA ARG A 488 18.85 13.31 -40.29
C ARG A 488 17.55 12.71 -40.80
N PHE A 489 16.65 12.43 -39.88
CA PHE A 489 15.30 11.97 -40.16
C PHE A 489 14.34 13.12 -39.90
N ARG A 490 13.17 13.10 -40.53
CA ARG A 490 12.09 14.05 -40.20
C ARG A 490 10.95 13.26 -39.57
N GLY A 491 10.49 13.67 -38.40
CA GLY A 491 9.52 12.89 -37.65
C GLY A 491 8.83 13.67 -36.56
N CYS A 492 7.90 12.99 -35.87
CA CYS A 492 7.19 13.49 -34.72
C CYS A 492 7.43 12.57 -33.53
N LEU A 493 7.72 13.18 -32.39
CA LEU A 493 7.72 12.53 -31.10
C LEU A 493 6.41 12.91 -30.38
N SER A 494 5.62 11.90 -30.03
CA SER A 494 4.41 12.04 -29.24
C SER A 494 4.64 11.48 -27.84
N ILE A 495 4.32 12.30 -26.84
CA ILE A 495 4.33 11.92 -25.42
C ILE A 495 2.88 11.67 -25.02
N CYS A 496 2.62 10.52 -24.40
CA CYS A 496 1.27 10.12 -24.06
C CYS A 496 1.19 9.61 -22.63
N ASP A 497 0.17 10.08 -21.93
CA ASP A 497 -0.09 9.73 -20.53
C ASP A 497 -1.02 8.52 -20.39
N LYS A 498 -1.68 8.09 -21.50
CA LYS A 498 -2.56 6.91 -21.61
C LYS A 498 -2.56 6.35 -23.05
N ASP A 499 -3.07 5.13 -23.20
CA ASP A 499 -2.97 4.23 -24.38
C ASP A 499 -2.53 4.85 -25.72
N ALA A 500 -1.28 4.54 -26.06
CA ALA A 500 -0.79 4.33 -27.43
C ALA A 500 -0.81 5.51 -28.43
N CYS A 501 -0.78 6.77 -28.02
CA CYS A 501 -0.46 7.92 -28.90
C CYS A 501 -1.17 7.96 -30.27
N ASN A 502 -2.40 7.43 -30.35
CA ASN A 502 -3.20 7.46 -31.56
C ASN A 502 -4.36 8.43 -31.37
N GLN A 503 -4.72 9.16 -32.42
CA GLN A 503 -6.01 9.84 -32.47
C GLN A 503 -7.10 8.78 -32.56
N ALA A 504 -7.77 8.50 -31.43
CA ALA A 504 -9.03 7.78 -31.43
C ALA A 504 -10.17 8.79 -31.29
N TYR A 505 -11.17 8.69 -32.17
CA TYR A 505 -12.50 9.21 -31.84
C TYR A 505 -13.02 8.46 -30.63
N TYR A 506 -13.62 9.19 -29.70
CA TYR A 506 -14.14 8.70 -28.43
C TYR A 506 -14.83 7.34 -28.56
N HIS A 507 -14.22 6.31 -27.98
CA HIS A 507 -15.00 5.26 -27.33
C HIS A 507 -14.89 5.48 -25.83
N SER A 508 -15.99 5.97 -25.25
CA SER A 508 -16.23 5.93 -23.82
C SER A 508 -15.90 4.51 -23.34
N ILE A 509 -14.94 4.39 -22.41
CA ILE A 509 -14.84 3.18 -21.59
C ILE A 509 -16.19 3.09 -20.89
N SER A 510 -17.05 2.21 -21.40
CA SER A 510 -18.36 2.00 -20.82
C SER A 510 -18.14 1.59 -19.38
N ILE A 511 -18.80 2.29 -18.47
CA ILE A 511 -18.87 1.99 -17.04
C ILE A 511 -19.09 0.48 -16.78
N TRP A 512 -19.72 -0.21 -17.74
CA TRP A 512 -19.90 -1.66 -17.77
C TRP A 512 -18.63 -2.52 -17.75
N ASN A 513 -17.51 -2.10 -18.37
CA ASN A 513 -16.28 -2.89 -18.39
C ASN A 513 -15.50 -2.81 -17.08
N ILE A 514 -15.53 -1.64 -16.41
CA ILE A 514 -15.01 -1.49 -15.06
C ILE A 514 -15.88 -2.28 -14.08
N ILE A 515 -17.21 -2.20 -14.24
CA ILE A 515 -18.15 -3.03 -13.48
C ILE A 515 -17.91 -4.52 -13.74
N PHE A 516 -17.56 -4.94 -14.95
CA PHE A 516 -17.28 -6.33 -15.29
C PHE A 516 -15.99 -6.84 -14.65
N CYS A 517 -14.89 -6.07 -14.70
CA CYS A 517 -13.65 -6.42 -13.99
C CYS A 517 -13.84 -6.43 -12.47
N LEU A 518 -14.60 -5.47 -11.92
CA LEU A 518 -14.99 -5.52 -10.51
C LEU A 518 -15.81 -6.78 -10.22
N ASN A 519 -16.81 -7.11 -11.07
CA ASN A 519 -17.65 -8.29 -10.90
C ASN A 519 -16.87 -9.60 -11.06
N LEU A 520 -15.83 -9.64 -11.90
CA LEU A 520 -14.97 -10.80 -12.09
C LEU A 520 -14.03 -11.00 -10.88
N LEU A 521 -13.46 -9.92 -10.35
CA LEU A 521 -12.72 -9.94 -9.09
C LEU A 521 -13.64 -10.34 -7.91
N LEU A 522 -14.89 -9.86 -7.92
CA LEU A 522 -15.95 -10.22 -6.98
C LEU A 522 -16.38 -11.69 -7.10
N LEU A 523 -16.41 -12.26 -8.32
CA LEU A 523 -16.71 -13.67 -8.58
C LEU A 523 -15.57 -14.58 -8.13
N LEU A 524 -14.31 -14.19 -8.37
CA LEU A 524 -13.12 -14.92 -7.96
C LEU A 524 -12.91 -14.93 -6.43
N LEU A 525 -13.45 -13.95 -5.72
CA LEU A 525 -13.49 -13.93 -4.24
C LEU A 525 -14.69 -14.67 -3.66
N CYS A 526 -15.65 -15.12 -4.48
CA CYS A 526 -16.93 -15.73 -4.06
C CYS A 526 -17.07 -17.23 -4.39
N VAL A 527 -16.07 -17.85 -5.02
CA VAL A 527 -15.92 -19.32 -5.14
C VAL A 527 -14.96 -19.78 -4.04
#